data_AF-A0A094F9Y7-F1
#
_entry.id   AF-A0A094F9Y7-F1
#
_cell.length_a   1.000
_cell.length_b   1.000
_cell.length_c   1.000
_cell.angle_alpha   90.00
_cell.angle_beta   90.00
_cell.angle_gamma   90.00
#
_symmetry.space_group_name_H-M   'P 1'
#
loop_
_entity.id
_entity.type
_entity.pdbx_description
1 polymer ?
#
loop_
_entity_poly.entity_id
_entity_poly.type
_entity_poly.pdbx_seq_one_letter_code
_entity_poly.pdbx_strand_id
1 'polypeptide(L)'
;MTIHHNVTNQQSATQLNQSSNKLEQSSTNLKQADTALKESAHHLKHDADQLKQAANQPHQTANSLDQASSEVRQATQQFTLANAQLKKAAVEVKQAAEGLKQATGEFNRAAEKLGEDVEEFLWRVGFVDWGGLGEEDLGVGEVVRGKIGGVEEGRSRLAVVELIDVLDRYAGDLDNVMILDVFCSAVISSASVASVALNSDLEFRASGRLSNITMSETTGNTTEPSGDNTAPPDTPSGMQARQFLAQLEQHNNLVQQDLAQSRQGLDRLYQIIGKLEKAAGPFSEIAVQYKQSASSLMEAVSENAEQANLLNGYAVQYRELVAFRDVMGCKELDAISATLLGSFERYKVAGFRTVAQNQRALAEKQYENLEWLMVVESIVRPTNTSD
;
A
#
# COMPACT_ATOMS: atom_id res chain seq x y z
N MET A 1 -30.49 121.09 12.78
CA MET A 1 -31.22 119.80 12.79
C MET A 1 -30.57 118.74 11.87
N THR A 2 -29.93 119.13 10.76
CA THR A 2 -29.33 118.21 9.76
C THR A 2 -28.15 117.36 10.24
N ILE A 3 -27.31 117.87 11.16
CA ILE A 3 -26.12 117.14 11.67
C ILE A 3 -26.52 115.93 12.52
N HIS A 4 -27.61 116.05 13.30
CA HIS A 4 -28.06 114.95 14.17
C HIS A 4 -28.53 113.73 13.37
N HIS A 5 -29.15 113.96 12.20
CA HIS A 5 -29.66 112.89 11.32
C HIS A 5 -28.55 112.04 10.70
N ASN A 6 -27.39 112.66 10.40
CA ASN A 6 -26.25 111.95 9.80
C ASN A 6 -25.58 110.99 10.81
N VAL A 7 -25.48 111.41 12.08
CA VAL A 7 -24.91 110.58 13.16
C VAL A 7 -25.79 109.36 13.46
N THR A 8 -27.12 109.50 13.50
CA THR A 8 -28.04 108.36 13.69
C THR A 8 -28.00 107.38 12.52
N ASN A 9 -27.83 107.86 11.28
CA ASN A 9 -27.67 107.00 10.11
C ASN A 9 -26.36 106.20 10.14
N GLN A 10 -25.25 106.81 10.54
CA GLN A 10 -23.96 106.10 10.70
C GLN A 10 -24.00 105.04 11.81
N GLN A 11 -24.63 105.34 12.94
CA GLN A 11 -24.83 104.36 14.02
C GLN A 11 -25.69 103.18 13.56
N SER A 12 -26.79 103.45 12.85
CA SER A 12 -27.67 102.41 12.31
C SER A 12 -26.94 101.52 11.29
N ALA A 13 -26.13 102.10 10.41
CA ALA A 13 -25.31 101.35 9.45
C ALA A 13 -24.27 100.45 10.15
N THR A 14 -23.66 100.93 11.23
CA THR A 14 -22.68 100.15 12.00
C THR A 14 -23.35 98.98 12.72
N GLN A 15 -24.53 99.19 13.31
CA GLN A 15 -25.32 98.12 13.94
C GLN A 15 -25.79 97.06 12.93
N LEU A 16 -26.20 97.49 11.72
CA LEU A 16 -26.55 96.56 10.64
C LEU A 16 -25.35 95.73 10.20
N ASN A 17 -24.19 96.33 9.99
CA ASN A 17 -22.97 95.60 9.64
C ASN A 17 -22.55 94.60 10.73
N GLN A 18 -22.61 95.00 12.00
CA GLN A 18 -22.35 94.08 13.12
C GLN A 18 -23.34 92.92 13.15
N SER A 19 -24.62 93.18 12.88
CA SER A 19 -25.66 92.14 12.82
C SER A 19 -25.44 91.20 11.63
N SER A 20 -25.06 91.74 10.47
CA SER A 20 -24.71 90.96 9.27
C SER A 20 -23.53 90.03 9.55
N ASN A 21 -22.44 90.56 10.13
CA ASN A 21 -21.26 89.76 10.47
C ASN A 21 -21.59 88.63 11.47
N LYS A 22 -22.44 88.90 12.46
CA LYS A 22 -22.91 87.86 13.40
C LYS A 22 -23.75 86.79 12.71
N LEU A 23 -24.58 87.17 11.73
CA LEU A 23 -25.38 86.24 10.94
C LEU A 23 -24.48 85.35 10.07
N GLU A 24 -23.48 85.93 9.40
CA GLU A 24 -22.50 85.18 8.59
C GLU A 24 -21.69 84.19 9.43
N GLN A 25 -21.24 84.62 10.62
CA GLN A 25 -20.55 83.75 11.56
C GLN A 25 -21.47 82.61 12.04
N SER A 26 -22.72 82.92 12.38
CA SER A 26 -23.71 81.91 12.79
C SER A 26 -24.00 80.91 11.67
N SER A 27 -24.12 81.39 10.43
CA SER A 27 -24.30 80.56 9.22
C SER A 27 -23.11 79.63 8.99
N THR A 28 -21.88 80.13 9.19
CA THR A 28 -20.66 79.34 9.07
C THR A 28 -20.58 78.26 10.15
N ASN A 29 -20.88 78.59 11.40
CA ASN A 29 -20.91 77.64 12.51
C ASN A 29 -21.97 76.54 12.28
N LEU A 30 -23.14 76.91 11.74
CA LEU A 30 -24.20 75.94 11.43
C LEU A 30 -23.78 74.97 10.31
N LYS A 31 -23.08 75.45 9.27
CA LYS A 31 -22.49 74.57 8.24
C LYS A 31 -21.45 73.61 8.80
N GLN A 32 -20.59 74.08 9.70
CA GLN A 32 -19.59 73.23 10.36
C GLN A 32 -20.26 72.16 11.23
N ALA A 33 -21.30 72.53 11.99
CA ALA A 33 -22.08 71.60 12.79
C ALA A 33 -22.80 70.55 11.92
N ASP A 34 -23.37 70.95 10.78
CA ASP A 34 -23.99 70.02 9.81
C ASP A 34 -22.98 69.02 9.24
N THR A 35 -21.77 69.47 8.87
CA THR A 35 -20.69 68.58 8.43
C THR A 35 -20.28 67.59 9.52
N ALA A 36 -20.06 68.07 10.75
CA ALA A 36 -19.68 67.21 11.88
C ALA A 36 -20.77 66.17 12.23
N LEU A 37 -22.04 66.54 12.12
CA LEU A 37 -23.18 65.63 12.28
C LEU A 37 -23.21 64.56 11.20
N LYS A 38 -22.95 64.92 9.93
CA LYS A 38 -22.86 63.96 8.82
C LYS A 38 -21.71 62.97 9.00
N GLU A 39 -20.54 63.46 9.39
CA GLU A 39 -19.38 62.62 9.70
C GLU A 39 -19.68 61.65 10.86
N SER A 40 -20.28 62.16 11.95
CA SER A 40 -20.70 61.32 13.08
C SER A 40 -21.72 60.26 12.67
N ALA A 41 -22.69 60.60 11.82
CA ALA A 41 -23.67 59.66 11.29
C ALA A 41 -23.01 58.58 10.41
N HIS A 42 -22.00 58.94 9.61
CA HIS A 42 -21.21 57.98 8.84
C HIS A 42 -20.41 57.03 9.73
N HIS A 43 -19.77 57.54 10.79
CA HIS A 43 -19.06 56.71 11.76
C HIS A 43 -20.00 55.74 12.48
N LEU A 44 -21.14 56.22 12.99
CA LEU A 44 -22.13 55.36 13.64
C LEU A 44 -22.65 54.25 12.71
N LYS A 45 -22.86 54.57 11.43
CA LYS A 45 -23.25 53.55 10.44
C LYS A 45 -22.15 52.51 10.25
N HIS A 46 -20.89 52.94 10.16
CA HIS A 46 -19.75 52.05 10.02
C HIS A 46 -19.61 51.12 11.23
N ASP A 47 -19.70 51.65 12.44
CA ASP A 47 -19.61 50.89 13.69
C ASP A 47 -20.76 49.88 13.81
N ALA A 48 -21.98 50.27 13.40
CA ALA A 48 -23.13 49.37 13.37
C ALA A 48 -22.93 48.20 12.39
N ASP A 49 -22.34 48.45 11.23
CA ASP A 49 -22.03 47.40 10.24
C ASP A 49 -20.92 46.47 10.75
N GLN A 50 -19.88 47.01 11.41
CA GLN A 50 -18.85 46.20 12.08
C GLN A 50 -19.44 45.34 13.20
N LEU A 51 -20.32 45.89 14.03
CA LEU A 51 -20.98 45.16 15.12
C LEU A 51 -21.83 44.00 14.58
N LYS A 52 -22.55 44.21 13.47
CA LYS A 52 -23.31 43.13 12.79
C LYS A 52 -22.39 42.04 12.27
N GLN A 53 -21.24 42.38 11.70
CA GLN A 53 -20.26 41.38 11.26
C GLN A 53 -19.69 40.61 12.45
N ALA A 54 -19.32 41.29 13.52
CA ALA A 54 -18.83 40.68 14.75
C ALA A 54 -19.87 39.75 15.38
N ALA A 55 -21.16 40.12 15.36
CA ALA A 55 -22.25 39.27 15.87
C ALA A 55 -22.47 37.99 15.06
N ASN A 56 -22.08 37.96 13.78
CA ASN A 56 -22.18 36.76 12.93
C ASN A 56 -21.01 35.79 13.11
N GLN A 57 -19.86 36.25 13.61
CA GLN A 57 -18.66 35.42 13.82
C GLN A 57 -18.92 34.23 14.78
N PRO A 58 -19.56 34.40 15.95
CA PRO A 58 -19.89 33.28 16.84
C PRO A 58 -20.73 32.18 16.18
N HIS A 59 -21.68 32.54 15.30
CA HIS A 59 -22.50 31.56 14.58
C HIS A 59 -21.67 30.76 13.57
N GLN A 60 -20.75 31.41 12.86
CA GLN A 60 -19.83 30.72 11.95
C GLN A 60 -18.92 29.75 12.71
N THR A 61 -18.35 30.20 13.84
CA THR A 61 -17.53 29.36 14.72
C THR A 61 -18.31 28.17 15.27
N ALA A 62 -19.56 28.37 15.70
CA ALA A 62 -20.41 27.28 16.19
C ALA A 62 -20.69 26.24 15.10
N ASN A 63 -21.04 26.67 13.88
CA ASN A 63 -21.26 25.76 12.75
C ASN A 63 -20.00 24.96 12.39
N SER A 64 -18.82 25.60 12.40
CA SER A 64 -17.55 24.91 12.16
C SER A 64 -17.23 23.88 13.27
N LEU A 65 -17.55 24.20 14.52
CA LEU A 65 -17.36 23.28 15.64
C LEU A 65 -18.29 22.07 15.55
N ASP A 66 -19.55 22.28 15.17
CA ASP A 66 -20.53 21.20 14.95
C ASP A 66 -20.08 20.27 13.81
N GLN A 67 -19.57 20.84 12.72
CA GLN A 67 -19.01 20.05 11.61
C GLN A 67 -17.81 19.21 12.07
N ALA A 68 -16.84 19.82 12.76
CA ALA A 68 -15.67 19.11 13.29
C ALA A 68 -16.07 17.99 14.26
N SER A 69 -17.07 18.23 15.13
CA SER A 69 -17.61 17.22 16.04
C SER A 69 -18.23 16.03 15.29
N SER A 70 -18.98 16.29 14.21
CA SER A 70 -19.55 15.25 13.35
C SER A 70 -18.46 14.40 12.67
N GLU A 71 -17.41 15.05 12.14
CA GLU A 71 -16.27 14.37 11.51
C GLU A 71 -15.52 13.47 12.51
N VAL A 72 -15.28 13.95 13.73
CA VAL A 72 -14.66 13.17 14.81
C VAL A 72 -15.51 11.95 15.17
N ARG A 73 -16.84 12.10 15.25
CA ARG A 73 -17.76 10.98 15.52
C ARG A 73 -17.70 9.92 14.42
N GLN A 74 -17.66 10.34 13.16
CA GLN A 74 -17.55 9.42 12.01
C GLN A 74 -16.21 8.67 12.02
N ALA A 75 -15.10 9.37 12.26
CA ALA A 75 -13.77 8.76 12.37
C ALA A 75 -13.72 7.72 13.51
N THR A 76 -14.34 8.02 14.66
CA THR A 76 -14.42 7.10 15.80
C THR A 76 -15.20 5.82 15.46
N GLN A 77 -16.29 5.93 14.71
CA GLN A 77 -17.07 4.77 14.25
C GLN A 77 -16.25 3.90 13.28
N GLN A 78 -15.55 4.51 12.33
CA GLN A 78 -14.68 3.79 11.39
C GLN A 78 -13.54 3.06 12.12
N PHE A 79 -12.90 3.74 13.09
CA PHE A 79 -11.86 3.13 13.91
C PHE A 79 -12.38 1.92 14.71
N THR A 80 -13.58 2.04 15.30
CA THR A 80 -14.21 0.96 16.05
C THR A 80 -14.48 -0.26 15.16
N LEU A 81 -14.97 -0.04 13.93
CA LEU A 81 -15.21 -1.10 12.96
C LEU A 81 -13.91 -1.79 12.53
N ALA A 82 -12.87 -1.01 12.20
CA ALA A 82 -11.56 -1.54 11.82
C ALA A 82 -10.94 -2.38 12.95
N ASN A 83 -11.05 -1.93 14.21
CA ASN A 83 -10.57 -2.68 15.36
C ASN A 83 -11.33 -4.00 15.56
N ALA A 84 -12.65 -4.01 15.33
CA ALA A 84 -13.45 -5.24 15.38
C ALA A 84 -13.02 -6.24 14.28
N GLN A 85 -12.78 -5.76 13.07
CA GLN A 85 -12.25 -6.58 11.96
C GLN A 85 -10.86 -7.14 12.27
N LEU A 86 -9.97 -6.34 12.84
CA LEU A 86 -8.64 -6.77 13.25
C LEU A 86 -8.70 -7.88 14.32
N LYS A 87 -9.58 -7.74 15.31
CA LYS A 87 -9.80 -8.79 16.33
C LYS A 87 -10.31 -10.09 15.71
N LYS A 88 -11.22 -10.00 14.73
CA LYS A 88 -11.71 -11.18 14.00
C LYS A 88 -10.57 -11.88 13.24
N ALA A 89 -9.78 -11.12 12.50
CA ALA A 89 -8.64 -11.65 11.74
C ALA A 89 -7.59 -12.31 12.67
N ALA A 90 -7.34 -11.75 13.85
CA ALA A 90 -6.44 -12.34 14.83
C ALA A 90 -6.92 -13.72 15.34
N VAL A 91 -8.24 -13.88 15.54
CA VAL A 91 -8.84 -15.18 15.90
C VAL A 91 -8.70 -16.19 14.77
N GLU A 92 -8.98 -15.78 13.52
CA GLU A 92 -8.85 -16.64 12.33
C GLU A 92 -7.39 -17.10 12.13
N VAL A 93 -6.40 -16.22 12.31
CA VAL A 93 -4.98 -16.57 12.26
C VAL A 93 -4.60 -17.58 13.34
N LYS A 94 -5.12 -17.40 14.56
CA LYS A 94 -4.87 -18.35 15.66
C LYS A 94 -5.44 -19.73 15.35
N GLN A 95 -6.66 -19.79 14.83
CA GLN A 95 -7.30 -21.05 14.41
C GLN A 95 -6.51 -21.74 13.29
N ALA A 96 -6.05 -20.98 12.29
CA ALA A 96 -5.22 -21.52 11.21
C ALA A 96 -3.88 -22.07 11.72
N ALA A 97 -3.26 -21.41 12.70
CA ALA A 97 -2.03 -21.89 13.32
C ALA A 97 -2.25 -23.19 14.12
N GLU A 98 -3.38 -23.31 14.83
CA GLU A 98 -3.77 -24.54 15.52
C GLU A 98 -4.04 -25.69 14.52
N GLY A 99 -4.72 -25.41 13.41
CA GLY A 99 -4.94 -26.37 12.32
C GLY A 99 -3.62 -26.86 11.71
N LEU A 100 -2.68 -25.94 11.42
CA LEU A 100 -1.35 -26.30 10.91
C LEU A 100 -0.57 -27.18 11.90
N LYS A 101 -0.65 -26.88 13.20
CA LYS A 101 -0.04 -27.70 14.25
C LYS A 101 -0.61 -29.12 14.27
N GLN A 102 -1.93 -29.26 14.11
CA GLN A 102 -2.58 -30.58 14.03
C GLN A 102 -2.12 -31.34 12.79
N ALA A 103 -2.16 -30.71 11.61
CA ALA A 103 -1.72 -31.32 10.35
C ALA A 103 -0.25 -31.78 10.42
N THR A 104 0.63 -30.98 11.02
CA THR A 104 2.03 -31.36 11.25
C THR A 104 2.15 -32.59 12.16
N GLY A 105 1.30 -32.68 13.19
CA GLY A 105 1.24 -33.84 14.07
C GLY A 105 0.76 -35.11 13.35
N GLU A 106 -0.27 -34.99 12.51
CA GLU A 106 -0.76 -36.10 11.68
C GLU A 106 0.28 -36.56 10.67
N PHE A 107 0.95 -35.63 9.99
CA PHE A 107 2.06 -35.91 9.09
C PHE A 107 3.19 -36.67 9.79
N ASN A 108 3.60 -36.23 10.98
CA ASN A 108 4.67 -36.90 11.72
C ASN A 108 4.28 -38.33 12.12
N ARG A 109 3.03 -38.56 12.57
CA ARG A 109 2.56 -39.94 12.86
C ARG A 109 2.53 -40.82 11.61
N ALA A 110 2.11 -40.27 10.47
CA ALA A 110 2.13 -41.01 9.21
C ALA A 110 3.56 -41.37 8.79
N ALA A 111 4.51 -40.44 8.95
CA ALA A 111 5.92 -40.67 8.68
C ALA A 111 6.54 -41.72 9.64
N GLU A 112 6.17 -41.70 10.93
CA GLU A 112 6.59 -42.72 11.90
C GLU A 112 6.07 -44.10 11.51
N LYS A 113 4.78 -44.22 11.19
CA LYS A 113 4.17 -45.48 10.73
C LYS A 113 4.84 -46.02 9.47
N LEU A 114 5.11 -45.15 8.48
CA LEU A 114 5.83 -45.55 7.27
C LEU A 114 7.23 -46.08 7.60
N GLY A 115 7.91 -45.47 8.58
CA GLY A 115 9.20 -45.97 9.09
C GLY A 115 9.06 -47.39 9.67
N GLU A 116 8.04 -47.64 10.48
CA GLU A 116 7.76 -48.98 11.02
C GLU A 116 7.45 -50.01 9.92
N ASP A 117 6.63 -49.65 8.93
CA ASP A 117 6.27 -50.52 7.80
C ASP A 117 7.52 -50.88 6.95
N VAL A 118 8.44 -49.92 6.73
CA VAL A 118 9.71 -50.14 6.01
C VAL A 118 10.63 -51.07 6.80
N GLU A 119 10.77 -50.87 8.11
CA GLU A 119 11.58 -51.75 8.97
C GLU A 119 11.02 -53.18 8.99
N GLU A 120 9.70 -53.34 9.13
CA GLU A 120 9.05 -54.65 9.06
C GLU A 120 9.31 -55.34 7.71
N PHE A 121 9.25 -54.58 6.61
CA PHE A 121 9.58 -55.10 5.29
C PHE A 121 11.04 -55.57 5.20
N LEU A 122 12.00 -54.76 5.65
CA LEU A 122 13.42 -55.13 5.65
C LEU A 122 13.67 -56.42 6.45
N TRP A 123 12.97 -56.62 7.57
CA TRP A 123 13.01 -57.87 8.34
C TRP A 123 12.41 -59.06 7.60
N ARG A 124 11.33 -58.87 6.84
CA ARG A 124 10.66 -59.94 6.06
C ARG A 124 11.41 -60.33 4.81
N VAL A 125 12.08 -59.39 4.16
CA VAL A 125 13.08 -59.66 3.11
C VAL A 125 14.34 -60.17 3.81
N GLY A 126 14.20 -61.27 4.55
CA GLY A 126 15.33 -62.01 5.10
C GLY A 126 16.26 -62.29 3.95
N PHE A 127 17.48 -61.76 4.02
CA PHE A 127 18.52 -61.86 3.01
C PHE A 127 18.48 -63.25 2.38
N VAL A 128 17.88 -63.33 1.19
CA VAL A 128 17.85 -64.57 0.40
C VAL A 128 19.30 -64.98 0.27
N ASP A 129 19.65 -66.15 0.77
CA ASP A 129 21.03 -66.61 0.81
C ASP A 129 21.58 -66.64 -0.62
N TRP A 130 22.52 -65.74 -0.93
CA TRP A 130 22.98 -65.41 -2.29
C TRP A 130 23.87 -66.50 -2.90
N GLY A 131 23.92 -67.70 -2.32
CA GLY A 131 24.80 -68.81 -2.72
C GLY A 131 24.59 -69.36 -4.13
N GLY A 132 23.71 -68.78 -4.96
CA GLY A 132 23.41 -69.22 -6.31
C GLY A 132 23.43 -68.14 -7.41
N LEU A 133 23.82 -66.90 -7.12
CA LEU A 133 23.86 -65.82 -8.12
C LEU A 133 25.27 -65.65 -8.69
N GLY A 134 25.36 -65.51 -10.02
CA GLY A 134 26.63 -65.42 -10.75
C GLY A 134 27.39 -64.12 -10.44
N GLU A 135 28.70 -64.10 -10.68
CA GLU A 135 29.59 -62.99 -10.32
C GLU A 135 29.17 -61.61 -10.87
N GLU A 136 28.38 -61.56 -11.94
CA GLU A 136 27.92 -60.30 -12.56
C GLU A 136 26.75 -59.64 -11.80
N ASP A 137 25.95 -60.41 -11.03
CA ASP A 137 24.78 -59.89 -10.30
C ASP A 137 25.14 -59.37 -8.88
N LEU A 138 26.38 -59.59 -8.42
CA LEU A 138 26.85 -59.18 -7.09
C LEU A 138 26.98 -57.65 -6.94
N GLY A 139 27.22 -56.93 -8.03
CA GLY A 139 27.47 -55.48 -7.99
C GLY A 139 26.25 -54.65 -7.58
N VAL A 140 25.05 -55.03 -8.01
CA VAL A 140 23.81 -54.31 -7.68
C VAL A 140 23.42 -54.56 -6.22
N GLY A 141 23.61 -55.79 -5.73
CA GLY A 141 23.33 -56.17 -4.35
C GLY A 141 24.19 -55.42 -3.33
N GLU A 142 25.48 -55.20 -3.60
CA GLU A 142 26.36 -54.44 -2.70
C GLU A 142 26.02 -52.93 -2.66
N VAL A 143 25.65 -52.33 -3.79
CA VAL A 143 25.27 -50.91 -3.84
C VAL A 143 23.98 -50.65 -3.06
N VAL A 144 22.98 -51.53 -3.22
CA VAL A 144 21.72 -51.45 -2.47
C VAL A 144 21.98 -51.71 -0.98
N ARG A 145 22.80 -52.71 -0.62
CA ARG A 145 23.15 -52.99 0.78
C ARG A 145 23.90 -51.83 1.44
N GLY A 146 24.88 -51.24 0.76
CA GLY A 146 25.62 -50.09 1.28
C GLY A 146 24.73 -48.86 1.50
N LYS A 147 23.77 -48.63 0.59
CA LYS A 147 22.77 -47.56 0.72
C LYS A 147 21.78 -47.84 1.86
N ILE A 148 21.31 -49.08 2.03
CA ILE A 148 20.43 -49.48 3.16
C ILE A 148 21.17 -49.35 4.50
N GLY A 149 22.43 -49.79 4.60
CA GLY A 149 23.23 -49.60 5.81
C GLY A 149 23.43 -48.13 6.18
N GLY A 150 23.57 -47.26 5.18
CA GLY A 150 23.61 -45.80 5.40
C GLY A 150 22.27 -45.20 5.88
N VAL A 151 21.14 -45.84 5.56
CA VAL A 151 19.81 -45.43 6.07
C VAL A 151 19.66 -45.83 7.54
N GLU A 152 20.11 -47.03 7.94
CA GLU A 152 20.10 -47.48 9.34
C GLU A 152 20.98 -46.61 10.26
N GLU A 153 22.19 -46.23 9.80
CA GLU A 153 23.12 -45.44 10.60
C GLU A 153 22.75 -43.96 10.71
N GLY A 154 22.03 -43.43 9.71
CA GLY A 154 21.70 -42.00 9.64
C GLY A 154 20.32 -41.61 10.14
N ARG A 155 19.31 -42.50 10.08
CA ARG A 155 17.86 -42.19 10.25
C ARG A 155 17.45 -40.82 9.66
N SER A 156 18.12 -40.40 8.60
CA SER A 156 17.88 -39.09 8.01
C SER A 156 16.76 -39.25 6.98
N ARG A 157 15.73 -38.41 7.06
CA ARG A 157 14.66 -38.35 6.06
C ARG A 157 15.22 -38.21 4.64
N LEU A 158 16.38 -37.58 4.50
CA LEU A 158 17.09 -37.44 3.22
C LEU A 158 17.59 -38.79 2.68
N ALA A 159 18.07 -39.67 3.54
CA ALA A 159 18.57 -41.00 3.14
C ALA A 159 17.44 -41.91 2.63
N VAL A 160 16.23 -41.77 3.19
CA VAL A 160 15.03 -42.48 2.71
C VAL A 160 14.61 -41.98 1.32
N VAL A 161 14.66 -40.67 1.08
CA VAL A 161 14.38 -40.11 -0.26
C VAL A 161 15.43 -40.55 -1.27
N GLU A 162 16.71 -40.53 -0.92
CA GLU A 162 17.77 -41.06 -1.79
C GLU A 162 17.60 -42.55 -2.08
N LEU A 163 17.12 -43.33 -1.10
CA LEU A 163 16.82 -44.75 -1.31
C LEU A 163 15.65 -44.93 -2.28
N ILE A 164 14.58 -44.14 -2.14
CA ILE A 164 13.44 -44.14 -3.08
C ILE A 164 13.91 -43.80 -4.50
N ASP A 165 14.72 -42.76 -4.68
CA ASP A 165 15.27 -42.37 -5.99
C ASP A 165 16.15 -43.47 -6.60
N VAL A 166 16.91 -44.19 -5.77
CA VAL A 166 17.72 -45.33 -6.21
C VAL A 166 16.82 -46.49 -6.63
N LEU A 167 15.80 -46.84 -5.82
CA LEU A 167 14.86 -47.92 -6.14
C LEU A 167 14.07 -47.62 -7.42
N ASP A 168 13.63 -46.37 -7.63
CA ASP A 168 12.94 -45.94 -8.85
C ASP A 168 13.87 -46.06 -10.09
N ARG A 169 15.14 -45.69 -9.94
CA ARG A 169 16.14 -45.79 -11.02
C ARG A 169 16.41 -47.23 -11.45
N TYR A 170 16.38 -48.18 -10.52
CA TYR A 170 16.68 -49.59 -10.79
C TYR A 170 15.42 -50.46 -10.94
N ALA A 171 14.22 -49.88 -10.91
CA ALA A 171 12.96 -50.64 -10.97
C ALA A 171 12.89 -51.58 -12.19
N GLY A 172 13.35 -51.15 -13.37
CA GLY A 172 13.32 -51.98 -14.59
C GLY A 172 14.32 -53.15 -14.61
N ASP A 173 15.39 -53.09 -13.82
CA ASP A 173 16.34 -54.20 -13.66
C ASP A 173 15.88 -55.18 -12.57
N LEU A 174 15.06 -54.68 -11.63
CA LEU A 174 14.47 -55.45 -10.53
C LEU A 174 13.21 -56.24 -10.93
N ASP A 175 12.66 -56.01 -12.12
CA ASP A 175 11.50 -56.75 -12.66
C ASP A 175 11.73 -58.27 -12.75
N ASN A 176 12.99 -58.73 -12.85
CA ASN A 176 13.34 -60.15 -12.82
C ASN A 176 13.35 -60.76 -11.40
N VAL A 177 13.30 -59.93 -10.35
CA VAL A 177 13.22 -60.35 -8.95
C VAL A 177 11.76 -60.16 -8.50
N MET A 178 10.94 -61.21 -8.73
CA MET A 178 9.47 -61.27 -8.55
C MET A 178 8.88 -60.82 -7.19
N ILE A 179 9.67 -60.32 -6.25
CA ILE A 179 9.22 -59.90 -4.91
C ILE A 179 9.08 -58.36 -4.80
N LEU A 180 9.67 -57.57 -5.69
CA LEU A 180 9.67 -56.10 -5.61
C LEU A 180 8.46 -55.39 -6.26
N ASP A 181 7.79 -56.03 -7.23
CA ASP A 181 6.75 -55.38 -8.04
C ASP A 181 5.48 -55.04 -7.22
N VAL A 182 5.09 -55.93 -6.30
CA VAL A 182 3.97 -55.70 -5.36
C VAL A 182 4.29 -54.56 -4.37
N PHE A 183 5.57 -54.36 -4.07
CA PHE A 183 6.01 -53.42 -3.04
C PHE A 183 6.27 -52.01 -3.60
N CYS A 184 6.87 -51.90 -4.80
CA CYS A 184 6.99 -50.62 -5.49
C CYS A 184 5.61 -49.98 -5.73
N SER A 185 4.60 -50.76 -6.13
CA SER A 185 3.23 -50.25 -6.24
C SER A 185 2.66 -49.72 -4.91
N ALA A 186 2.93 -50.38 -3.77
CA ALA A 186 2.43 -49.94 -2.47
C ALA A 186 3.13 -48.65 -1.99
N VAL A 187 4.47 -48.59 -2.09
CA VAL A 187 5.28 -47.43 -1.68
C VAL A 187 4.98 -46.20 -2.54
N ILE A 188 4.89 -46.37 -3.86
CA ILE A 188 4.53 -45.29 -4.80
C ILE A 188 3.10 -44.80 -4.54
N SER A 189 2.15 -45.69 -4.21
CA SER A 189 0.78 -45.29 -3.88
C SER A 189 0.72 -44.46 -2.58
N SER A 190 1.47 -44.82 -1.54
CA SER A 190 1.57 -44.01 -0.31
C SER A 190 2.28 -42.67 -0.51
N ALA A 191 3.32 -42.60 -1.35
CA ALA A 191 4.01 -41.36 -1.69
C ALA A 191 3.11 -40.41 -2.51
N SER A 192 2.28 -40.96 -3.40
CA SER A 192 1.28 -40.22 -4.17
C SER A 192 0.24 -39.56 -3.25
N VAL A 193 -0.26 -40.27 -2.23
CA VAL A 193 -1.21 -39.72 -1.24
C VAL A 193 -0.60 -38.56 -0.44
N ALA A 194 0.68 -38.65 -0.06
CA ALA A 194 1.39 -37.56 0.62
C ALA A 194 1.59 -36.32 -0.28
N SER A 195 1.85 -36.53 -1.57
CA SER A 195 1.96 -35.46 -2.57
C SER A 195 0.61 -34.77 -2.85
N VAL A 196 -0.48 -35.54 -2.93
CA VAL A 196 -1.85 -35.00 -3.10
C VAL A 196 -2.25 -34.15 -1.90
N ALA A 197 -1.96 -34.60 -0.67
CA ALA A 197 -2.26 -33.83 0.55
C ALA A 197 -1.54 -32.46 0.59
N LEU A 198 -0.27 -32.41 0.15
CA LEU A 198 0.52 -31.18 0.07
C LEU A 198 0.02 -30.23 -1.03
N ASN A 199 -0.47 -30.75 -2.16
CA ASN A 199 -1.01 -29.93 -3.25
C ASN A 199 -2.41 -29.38 -2.94
N SER A 200 -3.27 -30.13 -2.26
CA SER A 200 -4.60 -29.65 -1.86
C SER A 200 -4.55 -28.48 -0.85
N ASP A 201 -3.53 -28.41 0.00
CA ASP A 201 -3.35 -27.31 0.96
C ASP A 201 -2.85 -26.01 0.28
N LEU A 202 -2.13 -26.14 -0.85
CA LEU A 202 -1.71 -25.02 -1.70
C LEU A 202 -2.87 -24.45 -2.53
N GLU A 203 -3.73 -25.31 -3.10
CA GLU A 203 -4.91 -24.87 -3.86
C GLU A 203 -5.99 -24.22 -2.98
N PHE A 204 -6.16 -24.69 -1.74
CA PHE A 204 -7.06 -24.08 -0.76
C PHE A 204 -6.59 -22.67 -0.36
N ARG A 205 -5.27 -22.45 -0.25
CA ARG A 205 -4.67 -21.12 0.00
C ARG A 205 -4.76 -20.17 -1.20
N ALA A 206 -4.70 -20.68 -2.43
CA ALA A 206 -4.87 -19.88 -3.64
C ALA A 206 -6.33 -19.45 -3.84
N SER A 207 -7.29 -20.35 -3.60
CA SER A 207 -8.72 -20.08 -3.76
C SER A 207 -9.27 -19.11 -2.71
N GLY A 208 -8.82 -19.19 -1.46
CA GLY A 208 -9.28 -18.32 -0.37
C GLY A 208 -8.92 -16.83 -0.52
N ARG A 209 -7.94 -16.49 -1.38
CA ARG A 209 -7.56 -15.09 -1.68
C ARG A 209 -8.24 -14.52 -2.92
N LEU A 210 -8.84 -15.34 -3.78
CA LEU A 210 -9.46 -14.90 -5.03
C LEU A 210 -11.00 -14.73 -4.94
N SER A 211 -11.66 -15.31 -3.93
CA SER A 211 -13.13 -15.28 -3.82
C SER A 211 -13.76 -13.94 -3.39
N ASN A 212 -12.98 -12.87 -3.15
CA ASN A 212 -13.50 -11.58 -2.67
C ASN A 212 -13.39 -10.42 -3.68
N ILE A 213 -13.09 -10.69 -4.95
CA ILE A 213 -13.18 -9.67 -6.00
C ILE A 213 -14.32 -10.07 -6.94
N THR A 214 -15.51 -9.57 -6.63
CA THR A 214 -16.67 -9.56 -7.53
C THR A 214 -16.22 -9.05 -8.91
N MET A 215 -16.31 -9.93 -9.91
CA MET A 215 -16.26 -9.54 -11.31
C MET A 215 -17.43 -8.59 -11.61
N SER A 216 -17.16 -7.30 -11.65
CA SER A 216 -18.06 -6.35 -12.29
C SER A 216 -17.95 -6.57 -13.80
N GLU A 217 -19.06 -6.99 -14.41
CA GLU A 217 -19.25 -7.07 -15.85
C GLU A 217 -18.99 -5.71 -16.49
N THR A 218 -17.89 -5.59 -17.24
CA THR A 218 -17.64 -4.43 -18.10
C THR A 218 -18.37 -4.66 -19.42
N THR A 219 -19.65 -4.29 -19.46
CA THR A 219 -20.38 -4.07 -20.72
C THR A 219 -19.83 -2.83 -21.41
N GLY A 220 -19.11 -3.03 -22.52
CA GLY A 220 -18.63 -1.96 -23.40
C GLY A 220 -18.89 -2.32 -24.86
N ASN A 221 -20.00 -1.81 -25.39
CA ASN A 221 -20.37 -1.88 -26.80
C ASN A 221 -19.32 -1.15 -27.67
N THR A 222 -18.61 -1.90 -28.50
CA THR A 222 -18.04 -1.40 -29.76
C THR A 222 -18.48 -2.32 -30.88
N THR A 223 -19.49 -1.89 -31.62
CA THR A 223 -19.90 -2.47 -32.91
C THR A 223 -18.80 -2.23 -33.93
N GLU A 224 -17.95 -3.24 -34.14
CA GLU A 224 -17.10 -3.35 -35.33
C GLU A 224 -17.81 -4.17 -36.42
N PRO A 225 -17.59 -3.87 -37.71
CA PRO A 225 -18.28 -4.53 -38.81
C PRO A 225 -17.75 -5.95 -39.01
N SER A 226 -18.67 -6.91 -38.91
CA SER A 226 -18.51 -8.34 -39.20
C SER A 226 -17.86 -8.59 -40.58
N GLY A 227 -16.55 -8.81 -40.59
CA GLY A 227 -15.79 -9.37 -41.72
C GLY A 227 -15.20 -10.74 -41.32
N ASP A 228 -15.52 -11.77 -42.11
CA ASP A 228 -15.05 -13.17 -42.09
C ASP A 228 -14.18 -13.64 -40.89
N ASN A 229 -14.85 -14.36 -39.98
CA ASN A 229 -14.28 -15.12 -38.87
C ASN A 229 -13.57 -16.39 -39.36
N THR A 230 -12.42 -16.25 -40.02
CA THR A 230 -11.46 -17.35 -40.23
C THR A 230 -10.18 -17.18 -39.41
N ALA A 231 -10.27 -16.52 -38.25
CA ALA A 231 -9.19 -16.56 -37.28
C ALA A 231 -9.09 -18.00 -36.72
N PRO A 232 -7.93 -18.65 -36.79
CA PRO A 232 -7.76 -20.01 -36.27
C PRO A 232 -8.10 -20.06 -34.77
N PRO A 233 -8.67 -21.17 -34.27
CA PRO A 233 -9.05 -21.30 -32.87
C PRO A 233 -7.82 -21.09 -31.98
N ASP A 234 -7.98 -20.18 -31.01
CA ASP A 234 -6.94 -19.84 -30.06
C ASP A 234 -6.41 -21.09 -29.36
N THR A 235 -5.12 -21.35 -29.52
CA THR A 235 -4.46 -22.42 -28.79
C THR A 235 -4.53 -22.13 -27.28
N PRO A 236 -4.65 -23.16 -26.40
CA PRO A 236 -4.64 -22.96 -24.95
C PRO A 236 -3.46 -22.11 -24.45
N SER A 237 -2.29 -22.24 -25.09
CA SER A 237 -1.10 -21.43 -24.82
C SER A 237 -1.25 -19.96 -25.21
N GLY A 238 -2.09 -19.63 -26.21
CA GLY A 238 -2.46 -18.26 -26.56
C GLY A 238 -3.33 -17.56 -25.53
N MET A 239 -4.30 -18.28 -24.97
CA MET A 239 -5.13 -17.74 -23.90
C MET A 239 -4.31 -17.47 -22.63
N GLN A 240 -3.42 -18.38 -22.24
CA GLN A 240 -2.55 -18.18 -21.07
C GLN A 240 -1.61 -16.97 -21.23
N ALA A 241 -1.00 -16.79 -22.40
CA ALA A 241 -0.12 -15.64 -22.66
C ALA A 241 -0.85 -14.30 -22.61
N ARG A 242 -2.07 -14.23 -23.17
CA ARG A 242 -2.91 -13.02 -23.09
C ARG A 242 -3.40 -12.73 -21.68
N GLN A 243 -3.76 -13.76 -20.92
CA GLN A 243 -4.14 -13.61 -19.52
C GLN A 243 -2.97 -13.08 -18.68
N PHE A 244 -1.76 -13.60 -18.90
CA PHE A 244 -0.56 -13.11 -18.23
C PHE A 244 -0.25 -11.65 -18.60
N LEU A 245 -0.36 -11.29 -19.89
CA LEU A 245 -0.18 -9.91 -20.35
C LEU A 245 -1.16 -8.96 -19.66
N ALA A 246 -2.44 -9.33 -19.56
CA ALA A 246 -3.46 -8.52 -18.90
C ALA A 246 -3.16 -8.33 -17.39
N GLN A 247 -2.70 -9.37 -16.71
CA GLN A 247 -2.27 -9.26 -15.31
C GLN A 247 -1.08 -8.32 -15.15
N LEU A 248 -0.11 -8.40 -16.07
CA LEU A 248 1.08 -7.57 -16.06
C LEU A 248 0.75 -6.09 -16.31
N GLU A 249 -0.15 -5.81 -17.25
CA GLU A 249 -0.66 -4.46 -17.51
C GLU A 249 -1.42 -3.89 -16.32
N GLN A 250 -2.30 -4.69 -15.70
CA GLN A 250 -3.02 -4.29 -14.50
C GLN A 250 -2.06 -3.92 -13.37
N HIS A 251 -1.00 -4.72 -13.16
CA HIS A 251 -0.02 -4.42 -12.13
C HIS A 251 0.81 -3.18 -12.45
N ASN A 252 1.22 -3.01 -13.70
CA ASN A 252 1.95 -1.83 -14.14
C ASN A 252 1.13 -0.55 -13.90
N ASN A 253 -0.18 -0.58 -14.16
CA ASN A 253 -1.06 0.55 -13.87
C ASN A 253 -1.14 0.87 -12.37
N LEU A 254 -1.21 -0.14 -11.50
CA LEU A 254 -1.17 0.05 -10.05
C LEU A 254 0.15 0.68 -9.59
N VAL A 255 1.28 0.16 -10.07
CA VAL A 255 2.61 0.69 -9.78
C VAL A 255 2.74 2.16 -10.17
N GLN A 256 2.24 2.54 -11.35
CA GLN A 256 2.25 3.93 -11.80
C GLN A 256 1.36 4.83 -10.94
N GLN A 257 0.21 4.32 -10.48
CA GLN A 257 -0.67 5.03 -9.57
C GLN A 257 -0.01 5.28 -8.20
N ASP A 258 0.62 4.26 -7.62
CA ASP A 258 1.31 4.37 -6.34
C ASP A 258 2.51 5.32 -6.41
N LEU A 259 3.24 5.29 -7.53
CA LEU A 259 4.34 6.21 -7.79
C LEU A 259 3.84 7.66 -7.88
N ALA A 260 2.71 7.91 -8.55
CA ALA A 260 2.09 9.23 -8.63
C ALA A 260 1.65 9.74 -7.26
N GLN A 261 1.04 8.89 -6.43
CA GLN A 261 0.67 9.23 -5.06
C GLN A 261 1.90 9.54 -4.19
N SER A 262 2.96 8.74 -4.31
CA SER A 262 4.22 8.95 -3.57
C SER A 262 4.88 10.29 -3.92
N ARG A 263 4.90 10.66 -5.21
CA ARG A 263 5.38 11.97 -5.67
C ARG A 263 4.54 13.12 -5.07
N GLN A 264 3.22 12.99 -5.09
CA GLN A 264 2.34 13.99 -4.47
C GLN A 264 2.60 14.14 -2.96
N GLY A 265 2.84 13.04 -2.25
CA GLY A 265 3.21 13.04 -0.84
C GLY A 265 4.52 13.77 -0.58
N LEU A 266 5.55 13.52 -1.39
CA LEU A 266 6.83 14.23 -1.36
C LEU A 266 6.68 15.74 -1.57
N ASP A 267 5.89 16.16 -2.56
CA ASP A 267 5.64 17.58 -2.82
C ASP A 267 5.01 18.27 -1.60
N ARG A 268 4.04 17.62 -0.94
CA ARG A 268 3.43 18.14 0.29
C ARG A 268 4.45 18.25 1.43
N LEU A 269 5.33 17.25 1.56
CA LEU A 269 6.37 17.24 2.59
C LEU A 269 7.36 18.38 2.38
N TYR A 270 7.80 18.64 1.14
CA TYR A 270 8.63 19.81 0.83
C TYR A 270 7.93 21.14 1.12
N GLN A 271 6.61 21.24 0.86
CA GLN A 271 5.84 22.44 1.24
C GLN A 271 5.81 22.66 2.75
N ILE A 272 5.67 21.59 3.55
CA ILE A 272 5.70 21.66 5.02
C ILE A 272 7.09 22.11 5.49
N ILE A 273 8.16 21.50 4.96
CA ILE A 273 9.54 21.89 5.28
C ILE A 273 9.76 23.37 4.97
N GLY A 274 9.31 23.86 3.81
CA GLY A 274 9.45 25.27 3.46
C GLY A 274 8.67 26.23 4.37
N LYS A 275 7.51 25.80 4.93
CA LYS A 275 6.80 26.57 5.97
C LYS A 275 7.55 26.54 7.30
N LEU A 276 8.13 25.39 7.67
CA LEU A 276 8.92 25.22 8.88
C LEU A 276 10.20 26.07 8.84
N GLU A 277 10.92 26.08 7.72
CA GLU A 277 12.11 26.91 7.50
C GLU A 277 11.80 28.41 7.63
N LYS A 278 10.61 28.84 7.18
CA LYS A 278 10.15 30.23 7.34
C LYS A 278 9.81 30.58 8.79
N ALA A 279 9.25 29.65 9.55
CA ALA A 279 8.79 29.88 10.92
C ALA A 279 9.93 29.78 11.96
N ALA A 280 10.75 28.74 11.86
CA ALA A 280 11.80 28.40 12.83
C ALA A 280 13.21 28.85 12.40
N GLY A 281 13.34 29.37 11.18
CA GLY A 281 14.63 29.69 10.56
C GLY A 281 15.31 28.46 9.92
N PRO A 282 16.19 28.69 8.93
CA PRO A 282 16.79 27.63 8.11
C PRO A 282 17.79 26.72 8.85
N PHE A 283 18.13 27.06 10.10
CA PHE A 283 19.14 26.35 10.90
C PHE A 283 18.58 25.61 12.10
N SER A 284 17.26 25.48 12.23
CA SER A 284 16.74 24.55 13.23
C SER A 284 17.22 23.15 12.86
N GLU A 285 17.88 22.46 13.80
CA GLU A 285 18.40 21.10 13.62
C GLU A 285 17.32 20.15 13.08
N ILE A 286 16.07 20.42 13.50
CA ILE A 286 14.87 19.77 13.02
C ILE A 286 14.67 20.00 11.50
N ALA A 287 14.64 21.25 11.01
CA ALA A 287 14.48 21.51 9.57
C ALA A 287 15.56 20.82 8.72
N VAL A 288 16.80 20.76 9.20
CA VAL A 288 17.92 20.08 8.52
C VAL A 288 17.67 18.57 8.44
N GLN A 289 17.29 17.93 9.55
CA GLN A 289 16.98 16.48 9.58
C GLN A 289 15.79 16.12 8.68
N TYR A 290 14.74 16.96 8.67
CA TYR A 290 13.58 16.78 7.80
C TYR A 290 13.97 16.88 6.32
N LYS A 291 14.80 17.85 5.96
CA LYS A 291 15.29 18.03 4.59
C LYS A 291 16.12 16.85 4.12
N GLN A 292 17.00 16.34 4.98
CA GLN A 292 17.82 15.16 4.67
C GLN A 292 16.95 13.90 4.49
N SER A 293 15.95 13.71 5.35
CA SER A 293 14.98 12.61 5.23
C SER A 293 14.15 12.70 3.95
N ALA A 294 13.69 13.91 3.59
CA ALA A 294 12.97 14.17 2.35
C ALA A 294 13.81 13.84 1.12
N SER A 295 15.09 14.23 1.13
CA SER A 295 16.04 13.92 0.05
C SER A 295 16.26 12.41 -0.12
N SER A 296 16.49 11.67 0.95
CA SER A 296 16.62 10.20 0.87
C SER A 296 15.34 9.52 0.36
N LEU A 297 14.17 10.05 0.75
CA LEU A 297 12.91 9.54 0.23
C LEU A 297 12.72 9.85 -1.27
N MET A 298 13.11 11.04 -1.71
CA MET A 298 13.06 11.43 -3.12
C MET A 298 13.96 10.55 -3.99
N GLU A 299 15.13 10.19 -3.47
CA GLU A 299 16.06 9.26 -4.12
C GLU A 299 15.42 7.87 -4.28
N ALA A 300 14.87 7.30 -3.19
CA ALA A 300 14.18 6.02 -3.23
C ALA A 300 12.95 6.02 -4.18
N VAL A 301 12.18 7.11 -4.21
CA VAL A 301 11.05 7.25 -5.15
C VAL A 301 11.54 7.35 -6.60
N SER A 302 12.70 7.97 -6.83
CA SER A 302 13.30 8.07 -8.16
C SER A 302 13.84 6.71 -8.64
N GLU A 303 14.49 5.94 -7.77
CA GLU A 303 14.91 4.56 -8.06
C GLU A 303 13.71 3.67 -8.39
N ASN A 304 12.63 3.76 -7.60
CA ASN A 304 11.40 3.04 -7.87
C ASN A 304 10.75 3.45 -9.21
N ALA A 305 10.81 4.73 -9.57
CA ALA A 305 10.33 5.20 -10.86
C ALA A 305 11.14 4.60 -12.03
N GLU A 306 12.45 4.50 -11.88
CA GLU A 306 13.32 3.89 -12.88
C GLU A 306 13.03 2.40 -13.04
N GLN A 307 12.86 1.67 -11.94
CA GLN A 307 12.45 0.26 -11.96
C GLN A 307 11.09 0.05 -12.63
N ALA A 308 10.11 0.92 -12.35
CA ALA A 308 8.81 0.88 -13.00
C ALA A 308 8.91 1.12 -14.52
N ASN A 309 9.77 2.04 -14.95
CA ASN A 309 10.02 2.29 -16.37
C ASN A 309 10.69 1.09 -17.07
N LEU A 310 11.65 0.43 -16.40
CA LEU A 310 12.25 -0.80 -16.91
C LEU A 310 11.21 -1.91 -17.08
N LEU A 311 10.34 -2.11 -16.08
CA LEU A 311 9.26 -3.09 -16.14
C LEU A 311 8.31 -2.81 -17.32
N ASN A 312 7.96 -1.55 -17.54
CA ASN A 312 7.14 -1.14 -18.67
C ASN A 312 7.84 -1.41 -20.01
N GLY A 313 9.16 -1.18 -20.09
CA GLY A 313 9.96 -1.53 -21.27
C GLY A 313 9.91 -3.03 -21.57
N TYR A 314 10.06 -3.89 -20.55
CA TYR A 314 9.93 -5.34 -20.73
C TYR A 314 8.51 -5.78 -21.10
N ALA A 315 7.48 -5.12 -20.55
CA ALA A 315 6.09 -5.39 -20.91
C ALA A 315 5.83 -5.14 -22.40
N VAL A 316 6.35 -4.03 -22.93
CA VAL A 316 6.25 -3.68 -24.36
C VAL A 316 6.99 -4.71 -25.22
N GLN A 317 8.22 -5.06 -24.87
CA GLN A 317 8.98 -6.11 -25.58
C GLN A 317 8.25 -7.45 -25.57
N TYR A 318 7.66 -7.83 -24.44
CA TYR A 318 6.88 -9.07 -24.34
C TYR A 318 5.62 -9.03 -25.21
N ARG A 319 4.93 -7.89 -25.30
CA ARG A 319 3.79 -7.70 -26.19
C ARG A 319 4.18 -7.89 -27.66
N GLU A 320 5.31 -7.32 -28.07
CA GLU A 320 5.85 -7.50 -29.43
C GLU A 320 6.19 -8.97 -29.69
N LEU A 321 6.84 -9.66 -28.76
CA LEU A 321 7.20 -11.07 -28.89
C LEU A 321 5.98 -12.00 -28.93
N VAL A 322 4.95 -11.72 -28.13
CA VAL A 322 3.68 -12.47 -28.19
C VAL A 322 3.03 -12.31 -29.57
N ALA A 323 3.13 -11.13 -30.20
CA ALA A 323 2.66 -10.92 -31.57
C ALA A 323 3.51 -11.68 -32.63
N PHE A 324 4.80 -11.90 -32.36
CA PHE A 324 5.70 -12.69 -33.20
C PHE A 324 5.71 -14.19 -32.89
N ARG A 325 4.99 -14.65 -31.87
CA ARG A 325 5.04 -16.03 -31.37
C ARG A 325 4.64 -17.08 -32.40
N ASP A 326 3.75 -16.73 -33.33
CA ASP A 326 3.35 -17.62 -34.42
C ASP A 326 4.49 -17.89 -35.43
N VAL A 327 5.61 -17.17 -35.31
CA VAL A 327 6.78 -17.24 -36.21
C VAL A 327 8.01 -17.89 -35.54
N MET A 328 8.21 -17.75 -34.22
CA MET A 328 9.51 -18.02 -33.57
C MET A 328 9.61 -19.26 -32.67
N GLY A 329 8.50 -19.92 -32.31
CA GLY A 329 8.55 -21.09 -31.41
C GLY A 329 8.79 -20.75 -29.93
N CYS A 330 8.40 -21.66 -29.02
CA CYS A 330 8.07 -21.31 -27.62
C CYS A 330 9.27 -21.06 -26.66
N LYS A 331 10.48 -21.55 -26.97
CA LYS A 331 11.59 -21.62 -25.98
C LYS A 331 12.15 -20.26 -25.56
N GLU A 332 12.17 -19.28 -26.47
CA GLU A 332 12.67 -17.93 -26.16
C GLU A 332 11.66 -17.14 -25.33
N LEU A 333 10.37 -17.41 -25.51
CA LEU A 333 9.30 -16.79 -24.73
C LEU A 333 9.36 -17.20 -23.25
N ASP A 334 9.68 -18.46 -22.97
CA ASP A 334 9.78 -18.98 -21.60
C ASP A 334 10.93 -18.34 -20.81
N ALA A 335 12.09 -18.14 -21.45
CA ALA A 335 13.24 -17.49 -20.84
C ALA A 335 12.95 -16.01 -20.48
N ILE A 336 12.21 -15.33 -21.35
CA ILE A 336 11.82 -13.93 -21.16
C ILE A 336 10.74 -13.83 -20.07
N SER A 337 9.76 -14.72 -20.05
CA SER A 337 8.75 -14.83 -18.99
C SER A 337 9.39 -15.07 -17.61
N ALA A 338 10.37 -15.97 -17.52
CA ALA A 338 11.09 -16.23 -16.27
C ALA A 338 11.87 -15.00 -15.78
N THR A 339 12.51 -14.26 -16.69
CA THR A 339 13.23 -13.02 -16.37
C THR A 339 12.28 -11.91 -15.90
N LEU A 340 11.12 -11.76 -16.56
CA LEU A 340 10.07 -10.83 -16.19
C LEU A 340 9.49 -11.14 -14.80
N LEU A 341 9.17 -12.41 -14.53
CA LEU A 341 8.63 -12.85 -13.25
C LEU A 341 9.66 -12.65 -12.11
N GLY A 342 10.94 -12.92 -12.36
CA GLY A 342 12.01 -12.68 -11.40
C GLY A 342 12.24 -11.19 -11.10
N SER A 343 12.12 -10.32 -12.09
CA SER A 343 12.19 -8.87 -11.90
C SER A 343 10.96 -8.33 -11.16
N PHE A 344 9.79 -8.89 -11.45
CA PHE A 344 8.53 -8.58 -10.77
C PHE A 344 8.57 -8.94 -9.28
N GLU A 345 8.99 -10.15 -8.91
CA GLU A 345 9.07 -10.53 -7.50
C GLU A 345 10.13 -9.71 -6.74
N ARG A 346 11.23 -9.32 -7.38
CA ARG A 346 12.21 -8.39 -6.79
C ARG A 346 11.60 -7.01 -6.53
N TYR A 347 10.84 -6.47 -7.48
CA TYR A 347 10.13 -5.20 -7.31
C TYR A 347 9.12 -5.26 -6.16
N LYS A 348 8.33 -6.33 -6.08
CA LYS A 348 7.32 -6.56 -5.05
C LYS A 348 7.92 -6.70 -3.65
N VAL A 349 9.10 -7.33 -3.53
CA VAL A 349 9.82 -7.49 -2.26
C VAL A 349 10.52 -6.19 -1.84
N ALA A 350 11.15 -5.46 -2.76
CA ALA A 350 11.95 -4.28 -2.46
C ALA A 350 11.11 -2.99 -2.27
N GLY A 351 10.13 -2.75 -3.14
CA GLY A 351 9.48 -1.45 -3.28
C GLY A 351 8.43 -1.17 -2.21
N PHE A 352 7.66 -2.18 -1.80
CA PHE A 352 6.45 -1.93 -0.99
C PHE A 352 6.70 -1.97 0.51
N ARG A 353 7.46 -2.95 0.99
CA ARG A 353 7.58 -3.19 2.43
C ARG A 353 8.48 -2.15 3.08
N THR A 354 9.61 -1.83 2.44
CA THR A 354 10.62 -0.92 2.99
C THR A 354 10.15 0.53 2.96
N VAL A 355 9.57 0.98 1.84
CA VAL A 355 9.09 2.36 1.71
C VAL A 355 7.91 2.61 2.63
N ALA A 356 6.91 1.71 2.66
CA ALA A 356 5.73 1.90 3.51
C ALA A 356 6.05 1.79 5.01
N GLN A 357 6.94 0.89 5.42
CA GLN A 357 7.35 0.77 6.83
C GLN A 357 8.17 1.97 7.28
N ASN A 358 9.08 2.45 6.43
CA ASN A 358 9.88 3.65 6.74
C ASN A 358 9.00 4.91 6.77
N GLN A 359 8.05 5.05 5.83
CA GLN A 359 7.07 6.13 5.81
C GLN A 359 6.21 6.14 7.07
N ARG A 360 5.71 4.97 7.49
CA ARG A 360 4.86 4.85 8.68
C ARG A 360 5.62 5.15 9.96
N ALA A 361 6.78 4.51 10.15
CA ALA A 361 7.59 4.72 11.36
C ALA A 361 8.11 6.17 11.45
N LEU A 362 8.45 6.78 10.31
CA LEU A 362 8.82 8.19 10.27
C LEU A 362 7.60 9.05 10.59
N ALA A 363 6.46 8.89 9.93
CA ALA A 363 5.25 9.67 10.21
C ALA A 363 4.79 9.59 11.68
N GLU A 364 4.79 8.39 12.27
CA GLU A 364 4.44 8.17 13.68
C GLU A 364 5.41 8.93 14.61
N LYS A 365 6.72 8.82 14.39
CA LYS A 365 7.74 9.52 15.20
C LYS A 365 7.69 11.05 15.02
N GLN A 366 7.30 11.53 13.85
CA GLN A 366 7.20 12.96 13.55
C GLN A 366 5.92 13.58 14.13
N TYR A 367 4.82 12.83 14.21
CA TYR A 367 3.60 13.27 14.87
C TYR A 367 3.82 13.45 16.37
N GLU A 368 4.48 12.49 17.03
CA GLU A 368 4.85 12.59 18.44
C GLU A 368 5.72 13.82 18.74
N ASN A 369 6.70 14.12 17.88
CA ASN A 369 7.57 15.29 18.05
C ASN A 369 6.85 16.63 17.81
N LEU A 370 5.96 16.69 16.81
CA LEU A 370 5.17 17.90 16.52
C LEU A 370 4.14 18.17 17.61
N GLU A 371 3.48 17.13 18.12
CA GLU A 371 2.55 17.23 19.25
C GLU A 371 3.28 17.77 20.49
N TRP A 372 4.48 17.26 20.78
CA TRP A 372 5.33 17.78 21.86
C TRP A 372 5.71 19.25 21.66
N LEU A 373 6.08 19.65 20.43
CA LEU A 373 6.45 21.03 20.11
C LEU A 373 5.28 22.01 20.24
N MET A 374 4.08 21.62 19.78
CA MET A 374 2.87 22.43 19.96
C MET A 374 2.48 22.54 21.43
N VAL A 375 2.59 21.45 22.19
CA VAL A 375 2.34 21.47 23.64
C VAL A 375 3.34 22.38 24.35
N VAL A 376 4.63 22.30 24.03
CA VAL A 376 5.66 23.17 24.63
C VAL A 376 5.46 24.64 24.24
N GLU A 377 5.14 24.96 22.98
CA GLU A 377 4.82 26.35 22.60
C GLU A 377 3.58 26.89 23.34
N SER A 378 2.54 26.06 23.50
CA SER A 378 1.33 26.45 24.23
C SER A 378 1.57 26.69 25.72
N ILE A 379 2.59 26.05 26.31
CA ILE A 379 2.98 26.20 27.72
C ILE A 379 3.96 27.37 27.90
N VAL A 380 4.92 27.55 26.98
CA VAL A 380 6.04 28.49 27.13
C VAL A 380 5.70 29.91 26.66
N ARG A 381 4.67 30.08 25.81
CA ARG A 381 4.08 31.40 25.53
C ARG A 381 2.74 31.56 26.24
N PRO A 382 2.70 31.88 27.55
CA PRO A 382 1.51 32.47 28.10
C PRO A 382 1.22 33.75 27.32
N THR A 383 -0.03 33.89 26.89
CA THR A 383 -0.60 35.03 26.19
C THR A 383 -0.49 36.32 27.02
N ASN A 384 0.72 36.88 27.13
CA ASN A 384 0.91 38.27 27.50
C ASN A 384 0.71 39.12 26.24
N THR A 385 -0.54 39.24 25.82
CA THR A 385 -1.01 40.30 24.92
C THR A 385 -1.96 41.20 25.70
N SER A 386 -1.48 41.70 26.83
CA SER A 386 -2.01 42.90 27.48
C SER A 386 -0.86 43.91 27.59
N ASP A 387 -0.56 44.55 26.47
CA ASP A 387 0.11 45.86 26.40
C ASP A 387 -0.33 46.55 25.10
#